data_AF-A0A9E4WNU7-F1
#
_entry.id   AF-A0A9E4WNU7-F1
#
_cell.length_a   1.000
_cell.length_b   1.000
_cell.length_c   1.000
_cell.angle_alpha   90.00
_cell.angle_beta   90.00
_cell.angle_gamma   90.00
#
_symmetry.space_group_name_H-M   'P 1'
#
loop_
_entity.id
_entity.type
_entity.pdbx_description
1 polymer ?
#
loop_
_entity_poly.entity_id
_entity_poly.type
_entity_poly.pdbx_seq_one_letter_code
_entity_poly.pdbx_strand_id
1 'polypeptide(L)' 'MKQFSEVQGLIFDMDGVLWRGGKPLPGVRTTFSLLRARQIPFVLATNNATQTFEEVRSRM' A
#
# COMPACT_ATOMS: atom_id res chain seq x y z
N MET A 1 6.13 -6.93 -21.30
CA MET A 1 5.57 -6.61 -19.97
C MET A 1 5.41 -7.92 -19.22
N LYS A 2 5.72 -7.96 -17.92
CA LYS A 2 5.43 -9.16 -17.10
C LYS A 2 3.94 -9.31 -16.88
N GLN A 3 3.45 -10.54 -16.86
CA GLN A 3 2.09 -10.79 -16.41
C GLN A 3 2.02 -10.59 -14.89
N PHE A 4 0.88 -10.13 -14.39
CA PHE A 4 0.72 -9.92 -12.95
C PHE A 4 0.87 -11.22 -12.15
N SER A 5 0.61 -12.37 -12.79
CA SER A 5 0.86 -13.72 -12.25
C SER A 5 2.34 -14.02 -11.97
N GLU A 6 3.27 -13.28 -12.58
CA GLU A 6 4.71 -13.44 -12.40
C GLU A 6 5.27 -12.52 -11.28
N VAL A 7 4.42 -11.67 -10.70
CA VAL A 7 4.82 -10.73 -9.64
C VAL A 7 4.87 -11.46 -8.30
N GLN A 8 6.05 -11.52 -7.70
CA GLN A 8 6.25 -12.19 -6.41
C GLN A 8 5.98 -11.30 -5.20
N GLY A 9 5.88 -9.98 -5.39
CA GLY A 9 5.57 -9.03 -4.34
C GLY A 9 5.46 -7.60 -4.85
N LEU A 10 4.91 -6.73 -4.01
CA LEU A 10 4.62 -5.34 -4.34
C LEU A 10 5.34 -4.38 -3.39
N ILE A 11 5.84 -3.27 -3.92
CA ILE A 11 6.32 -2.14 -3.13
C ILE A 11 5.38 -0.98 -3.44
N PHE A 12 4.74 -0.45 -2.41
CA PHE A 12 3.85 0.71 -2.53
C PHE A 12 4.56 1.96 -2.01
N ASP A 13 4.61 2.98 -2.86
CA ASP A 13 4.70 4.35 -2.37
C ASP A 13 3.39 4.74 -1.66
N MET A 14 3.40 5.82 -0.89
CA MET A 14 2.34 6.19 0.04
C MET A 14 1.68 7.52 -0.34
N ASP A 15 2.44 8.62 -0.40
CA ASP A 15 1.91 9.94 -0.74
C ASP A 15 1.53 10.03 -2.23
N GLY A 16 0.28 10.33 -2.54
CA GLY A 16 -0.22 10.35 -3.91
C GLY A 16 -0.58 8.99 -4.50
N VAL A 17 -0.22 7.89 -3.82
CA VAL A 17 -0.54 6.50 -4.22
C VAL A 17 -1.58 5.86 -3.30
N LEU A 18 -1.43 6.00 -1.98
CA LEU A 18 -2.39 5.50 -1.00
C LEU A 18 -3.27 6.60 -0.43
N TRP A 19 -2.78 7.83 -0.37
CA TRP A 19 -3.56 8.96 0.14
C TRP A 19 -3.24 10.27 -0.56
N ARG A 20 -4.19 11.20 -0.46
CA ARG A 20 -4.03 12.59 -0.86
C ARG A 20 -4.46 13.49 0.28
N GLY A 21 -3.54 14.31 0.79
CA GLY A 21 -3.80 15.21 1.93
C GLY A 21 -4.23 14.46 3.19
N GLY A 22 -3.62 13.29 3.47
CA GLY A 22 -3.94 12.45 4.64
C GLY A 22 -5.22 11.62 4.52
N LYS A 23 -5.98 11.75 3.44
CA LYS A 23 -7.18 10.93 3.19
C LYS A 23 -6.84 9.74 2.28
N PRO A 24 -7.20 8.50 2.66
CA PRO A 24 -7.03 7.34 1.80
C PRO A 24 -7.74 7.52 0.46
N LEU A 25 -7.11 7.07 -0.62
CA LEU A 25 -7.75 7.02 -1.93
C LEU A 25 -8.80 5.89 -1.97
N PRO A 26 -9.83 6.01 -2.84
CA PRO A 26 -10.83 4.96 -3.01
C PRO A 26 -10.18 3.60 -3.35
N GLY A 27 -10.66 2.54 -2.73
CA GLY A 27 -10.19 1.18 -2.98
C GLY A 27 -8.94 0.75 -2.23
N VAL A 28 -8.22 1.65 -1.54
CA VAL A 28 -6.98 1.30 -0.80
C VAL A 28 -7.18 0.16 0.20
N ARG A 29 -8.21 0.27 1.05
CA ARG A 29 -8.54 -0.79 2.02
C ARG A 29 -8.87 -2.11 1.31
N THR A 30 -9.73 -2.06 0.29
CA THR A 30 -10.11 -3.24 -0.50
C THR A 30 -8.90 -3.91 -1.17
N THR A 31 -7.98 -3.11 -1.73
CA THR A 31 -6.74 -3.60 -2.34
C THR A 31 -5.88 -4.35 -1.34
N PHE A 32 -5.62 -3.77 -0.16
CA PHE A 32 -4.82 -4.47 0.86
C PHE A 32 -5.53 -5.70 1.43
N SER A 33 -6.85 -5.67 1.60
CA SER A 33 -7.63 -6.87 1.94
C SER A 33 -7.45 -7.96 0.87
N LEU A 34 -7.48 -7.59 -0.41
CA LEU A 34 -7.30 -8.51 -1.53
C LEU A 34 -5.91 -9.15 -1.55
N LEU A 35 -4.86 -8.33 -1.34
CA LEU A 35 -3.47 -8.79 -1.31
C LEU A 35 -3.24 -9.76 -0.14
N ARG A 36 -3.77 -9.43 1.05
CA ARG A 36 -3.70 -10.30 2.23
C ARG A 36 -4.45 -11.62 1.99
N ALA A 37 -5.67 -11.56 1.44
CA ALA A 37 -6.47 -12.75 1.14
C ALA A 37 -5.79 -13.67 0.10
N ARG A 38 -5.04 -13.09 -0.84
CA ARG A 38 -4.26 -13.84 -1.85
C ARG A 38 -2.83 -14.17 -1.40
N GLN A 39 -2.45 -13.84 -0.17
CA GLN A 39 -1.10 -14.03 0.36
C GLN A 39 0.01 -13.42 -0.52
N ILE A 40 -0.30 -12.31 -1.21
CA ILE A 40 0.68 -11.59 -2.02
C ILE A 40 1.49 -10.69 -1.07
N PRO A 41 2.81 -10.90 -0.92
CA PRO A 41 3.61 -10.10 -0.03
C PRO A 41 3.73 -8.67 -0.56
N PHE A 42 3.72 -7.71 0.35
CA PHE A 42 3.94 -6.31 0.00
C PHE A 42 4.67 -5.58 1.11
N VAL A 43 5.35 -4.50 0.73
CA VAL A 43 5.95 -3.54 1.65
C VAL A 43 5.54 -2.13 1.27
N LEU A 44 5.56 -1.23 2.24
CA LEU A 44 5.37 0.20 2.02
C LEU A 44 6.74 0.86 2.07
N ALA A 45 7.04 1.69 1.09
CA ALA A 45 8.28 2.43 1.01
C ALA A 45 7.96 3.88 0.65
N THR A 46 8.17 4.78 1.60
CA THR A 46 8.07 6.23 1.38
C THR A 46 9.39 6.88 1.78
N ASN A 47 9.78 7.92 1.04
CA ASN A 47 10.88 8.81 1.43
C ASN A 47 10.41 9.92 2.40
N ASN A 48 9.11 9.99 2.69
CA ASN A 48 8.53 10.97 3.60
C ASN A 48 8.52 10.45 5.05
N ALA A 49 9.44 10.94 5.88
CA ALA A 49 9.60 10.53 7.28
C ALA A 49 8.68 11.28 8.27
N THR A 50 7.68 12.02 7.77
CA THR A 50 6.82 12.86 8.63
C THR A 50 5.75 12.08 9.40
N GLN A 51 5.51 10.80 9.06
CA GLN A 51 4.52 9.95 9.71
C GLN A 51 5.20 8.78 10.42
N THR A 52 4.73 8.50 11.63
CA THR A 52 5.14 7.33 12.40
C THR A 52 4.53 6.05 11.82
N PHE A 53 5.17 4.90 12.07
CA PHE A 53 4.65 3.59 11.65
C PHE A 53 3.23 3.32 12.17
N GLU A 54 2.91 3.77 13.39
CA GLU A 54 1.60 3.58 13.99
C GLU A 54 0.50 4.40 13.30
N GLU A 55 0.80 5.65 12.93
CA GLU A 55 -0.13 6.48 12.17
C GLU A 55 -0.46 5.85 10.81
N VAL A 56 0.56 5.32 10.13
CA VAL A 56 0.40 4.61 8.86
C VAL A 56 -0.46 3.36 9.05
N ARG A 57 -0.19 2.57 10.10
CA ARG A 57 -0.91 1.32 10.40
C ARG A 57 -2.40 1.53 10.66
N SER A 58 -2.77 2.61 11.37
CA SER A 58 -4.18 2.91 11.69
C SER A 58 -5.07 3.21 10.46
N ARG A 59 -4.45 3.63 9.35
CA ARG A 59 -5.15 4.03 8.12
C ARG A 59 -5.37 2.87 7.15
N MET A 60 -4.70 1.74 7.38
CA MET A 60 -4.87 0.49 6.63
C MET A 60 -6.01 -0.34 7.19
#